data_AF-A0A1S9MDK0-F1
#
_entry.id   AF-A0A1S9MDK0-F1
#
_cell.length_a   1.000
_cell.length_b   1.000
_cell.length_c   1.000
_cell.angle_alpha   90.00
_cell.angle_beta   90.00
_cell.angle_gamma   90.00
#
_symmetry.space_group_name_H-M   'P 1'
#
loop_
_entity.id
_entity.type
_entity.pdbx_description
1 polymer ?
#
loop_
_entity_poly.entity_id
_entity_poly.type
_entity_poly.pdbx_seq_one_letter_code
_entity_poly.pdbx_strand_id
1 'polypeptide(L)'
;MPSLNEASAHIRAAHLLVRSAEEWDALSEDFLRSYDPNDNDKAEMLRESFVAAWRMVIRNLLIDPLNAIDITVTPAVHPWGIATLETAGRACEPLLCSPEGLPAFPKTSDIHGRPRLLSFEEVMAGYSTCLASLLG
;
A
#
# COMPACT_ATOMS: atom_id res chain seq x y z
N MET A 1 -2.60 -3.35 -25.01
CA MET A 1 -2.54 -3.46 -23.54
C MET A 1 -1.09 -3.50 -23.14
N PRO A 2 -0.63 -2.62 -22.23
CA PRO A 2 0.73 -2.69 -21.73
C PRO A 2 0.96 -4.00 -20.98
N SER A 3 2.20 -4.47 -21.04
CA SER A 3 2.64 -5.67 -20.34
C SER A 3 2.65 -5.46 -18.82
N LEU A 4 2.62 -6.55 -18.05
CA LEU A 4 2.81 -6.55 -16.60
C LEU A 4 4.05 -5.72 -16.17
N ASN A 5 5.13 -5.81 -16.94
CA ASN A 5 6.36 -5.08 -16.70
C ASN A 5 6.20 -3.56 -16.90
N GLU A 6 5.46 -3.14 -17.93
CA GLU A 6 5.19 -1.72 -18.19
C GLU A 6 4.28 -1.12 -17.11
N ALA A 7 3.22 -1.84 -16.71
CA ALA A 7 2.34 -1.41 -15.63
C ALA A 7 3.10 -1.29 -14.29
N SER A 8 3.93 -2.29 -13.95
CA SER A 8 4.75 -2.28 -12.73
C SER A 8 5.78 -1.15 -12.75
N ALA A 9 6.45 -0.93 -13.89
CA ALA A 9 7.40 0.17 -14.05
C ALA A 9 6.73 1.54 -13.93
N HIS A 10 5.52 1.70 -14.47
CA HIS A 10 4.75 2.94 -14.38
C HIS A 10 4.33 3.24 -12.92
N ILE A 11 3.84 2.23 -12.19
CA ILE A 11 3.52 2.37 -10.76
C ILE A 11 4.75 2.80 -9.97
N ARG A 12 5.89 2.15 -10.20
CA ARG A 12 7.15 2.49 -9.54
C ARG A 12 7.56 3.91 -9.84
N ALA A 13 7.55 4.30 -11.11
CA ALA A 13 7.90 5.65 -11.55
C ALA A 13 7.00 6.71 -10.89
N ALA A 14 5.69 6.48 -10.79
CA ALA A 14 4.77 7.41 -10.16
C ALA A 14 5.07 7.63 -8.67
N HIS A 15 5.41 6.58 -7.92
CA HIS A 15 5.83 6.74 -6.53
C HIS A 15 7.17 7.48 -6.41
N LEU A 16 8.11 7.19 -7.32
CA LEU A 16 9.42 7.85 -7.36
C LEU A 16 9.38 9.32 -7.82
N LEU A 17 8.32 9.75 -8.50
CA LEU A 17 8.07 11.17 -8.79
C LEU A 17 7.73 11.98 -7.54
N VAL A 18 7.16 11.33 -6.52
CA VAL A 18 6.70 12.00 -5.29
C VAL A 18 7.79 11.97 -4.22
N ARG A 19 8.46 10.82 -4.05
CA ARG A 19 9.56 10.60 -3.09
C ARG A 19 10.50 9.52 -3.61
N SER A 20 11.78 9.66 -3.32
CA SER A 20 12.77 8.57 -3.50
C SER A 20 12.40 7.33 -2.69
N ALA A 21 13.00 6.19 -3.02
CA ALA A 21 12.80 4.95 -2.27
C ALA A 21 13.22 5.11 -0.81
N GLU A 22 14.35 5.77 -0.57
CA GLU A 22 14.89 6.05 0.76
C GLU A 22 13.97 6.96 1.58
N GLU A 23 13.31 7.94 0.95
CA GLU A 23 12.33 8.80 1.62
C GLU A 23 11.03 8.05 1.95
N TRP A 24 10.61 7.08 1.13
CA TRP A 24 9.49 6.20 1.46
C TRP A 24 9.83 5.28 2.63
N ASP A 25 11.04 4.73 2.67
CA ASP A 25 11.50 3.90 3.78
C ASP A 25 11.64 4.71 5.06
N ALA A 26 12.22 5.92 4.99
CA ALA A 26 12.31 6.84 6.12
C ALA A 26 10.93 7.21 6.68
N LEU A 27 9.91 7.37 5.84
CA LEU A 27 8.54 7.62 6.29
C LEU A 27 8.00 6.44 7.13
N SER A 28 8.29 5.20 6.73
CA SER A 28 7.92 4.01 7.50
C SER A 28 8.65 3.96 8.85
N GLU A 29 9.93 4.32 8.88
CA GLU A 29 10.71 4.41 10.13
C GLU A 29 10.17 5.50 11.07
N ASP A 30 9.86 6.68 10.54
CA ASP A 30 9.30 7.79 11.29
C ASP A 30 7.92 7.46 11.89
N PHE A 31 7.09 6.74 11.12
CA PHE A 31 5.84 6.17 11.63
C PHE A 31 6.12 5.25 12.83
N LEU A 32 7.00 4.26 12.68
CA LEU A 32 7.28 3.27 13.73
C LEU A 32 7.90 3.89 14.99
N ARG A 33 8.72 4.93 14.82
CA ARG A 33 9.31 5.70 15.93
C ARG A 33 8.24 6.46 16.71
N SER A 34 7.22 6.97 16.03
CA SER A 34 6.13 7.75 16.61
C SER A 34 4.97 6.91 17.12
N TYR A 35 4.91 5.64 16.72
CA TYR A 35 3.85 4.70 17.05
C TYR A 35 3.93 4.26 18.52
N ASP A 36 2.89 4.61 19.29
CA ASP A 36 2.68 4.13 20.64
C ASP A 36 1.44 3.23 20.68
N PRO A 37 1.58 1.91 20.91
CA PRO A 37 0.44 1.00 20.96
C PRO A 37 -0.51 1.26 22.14
N ASN A 38 -0.14 2.10 23.11
CA ASN A 38 -0.99 2.44 24.25
C ASN A 38 -1.82 3.72 24.01
N ASP A 39 -1.54 4.45 22.93
CA ASP A 39 -2.25 5.68 22.54
C ASP A 39 -2.98 5.42 21.21
N ASN A 40 -4.16 4.79 21.32
CA ASN A 40 -4.93 4.34 20.16
C ASN A 40 -5.30 5.48 19.21
N ASP A 41 -5.67 6.66 19.73
CA ASP A 41 -6.09 7.79 18.91
C ASP A 41 -4.90 8.34 18.11
N LYS A 42 -3.73 8.46 18.75
CA LYS A 42 -2.50 8.86 18.06
C LYS A 42 -2.04 7.79 17.06
N ALA A 43 -2.09 6.52 17.43
CA ALA A 43 -1.74 5.41 16.56
C ALA A 43 -2.60 5.39 15.28
N GLU A 44 -3.90 5.64 15.43
CA GLU A 44 -4.84 5.70 14.31
C GLU A 44 -4.58 6.93 13.43
N MET A 45 -4.42 8.12 14.01
CA MET A 45 -4.12 9.35 13.26
C MET A 45 -2.81 9.24 12.47
N LEU A 46 -1.77 8.66 13.08
CA LEU A 46 -0.50 8.40 12.41
C LEU A 46 -0.67 7.41 11.26
N ARG A 47 -1.48 6.36 11.45
CA ARG A 47 -1.74 5.34 10.43
C ARG A 47 -2.46 5.96 9.24
N GLU A 48 -3.52 6.71 9.49
CA GLU A 48 -4.27 7.41 8.45
C GLU A 48 -3.37 8.35 7.64
N SER A 49 -2.54 9.14 8.32
CA SER A 49 -1.60 10.08 7.67
C SER A 49 -0.56 9.34 6.82
N PHE A 50 0.00 8.25 7.35
CA PHE A 50 0.95 7.41 6.64
C PHE A 50 0.34 6.79 5.38
N VAL A 51 -0.80 6.11 5.53
CA VAL A 51 -1.50 5.44 4.43
C VAL A 51 -2.00 6.46 3.39
N ALA A 52 -2.46 7.64 3.82
CA ALA A 52 -2.92 8.70 2.93
C ALA A 52 -1.81 9.16 1.95
N ALA A 53 -0.56 9.20 2.41
CA ALA A 53 0.56 9.60 1.55
C ALA A 53 0.74 8.66 0.34
N TRP A 54 0.63 7.35 0.56
CA TRP A 54 0.68 6.34 -0.52
C TRP A 54 -0.58 6.40 -1.39
N ARG A 55 -1.76 6.52 -0.78
CA ARG A 55 -3.05 6.64 -1.48
C ARG A 55 -3.11 7.85 -2.42
N MET A 56 -2.44 8.95 -2.08
CA MET A 56 -2.37 10.13 -2.93
C MET A 56 -1.64 9.87 -4.25
N VAL A 57 -0.61 9.03 -4.26
CA VAL A 57 0.07 8.63 -5.50
C VAL A 57 -0.91 7.91 -6.41
N ILE A 58 -1.67 6.95 -5.86
CA ILE A 58 -2.69 6.25 -6.63
C ILE A 58 -3.71 7.24 -7.20
N ARG A 59 -4.32 8.05 -6.33
CA ARG A 59 -5.40 8.95 -6.70
C ARG A 59 -5.01 9.96 -7.76
N ASN A 60 -3.81 10.52 -7.67
CA ASN A 60 -3.42 11.64 -8.50
C ASN A 60 -2.61 11.23 -9.74
N LEU A 61 -1.94 10.07 -9.72
CA LEU A 61 -1.00 9.67 -10.78
C LEU A 61 -1.32 8.33 -11.43
N LEU A 62 -2.07 7.43 -10.79
CA LEU A 62 -2.22 6.04 -11.26
C LEU A 62 -3.63 5.60 -11.59
N ILE A 63 -4.69 6.30 -11.15
CA ILE A 63 -6.07 5.95 -11.51
C ILE A 63 -6.24 5.91 -13.03
N ASP A 64 -5.92 7.00 -13.75
CA ASP A 64 -6.15 7.06 -15.19
C ASP A 64 -5.26 6.05 -15.97
N PRO A 65 -3.95 5.92 -15.67
CA PRO A 65 -3.11 4.90 -16.31
C PRO A 65 -3.58 3.46 -16.06
N LEU A 66 -4.07 3.14 -14.86
CA LEU A 66 -4.57 1.80 -14.55
C LEU A 66 -5.93 1.53 -15.21
N ASN A 67 -6.82 2.52 -15.22
CA ASN A 67 -8.10 2.43 -15.93
C ASN A 67 -7.90 2.24 -17.44
N ALA A 68 -6.89 2.88 -18.04
CA ALA A 68 -6.56 2.73 -19.46
C ALA A 68 -6.13 1.31 -19.86
N ILE A 69 -5.92 0.43 -18.88
CA ILE A 69 -5.49 -0.97 -19.06
C ILE A 69 -6.51 -1.94 -18.45
N ASP A 70 -7.75 -1.49 -18.32
CA ASP A 70 -8.90 -2.24 -17.78
C ASP A 70 -8.74 -2.70 -16.32
N ILE A 71 -7.92 -1.99 -15.54
CA ILE A 71 -7.86 -2.15 -14.08
C ILE A 71 -8.64 -1.01 -13.43
N THR A 72 -9.78 -1.35 -12.84
CA THR A 72 -10.57 -0.42 -12.03
C THR A 72 -9.89 -0.22 -10.69
N VAL A 73 -9.78 1.04 -10.27
CA VAL A 73 -9.18 1.42 -8.98
C VAL A 73 -10.26 1.98 -8.06
N THR A 74 -10.42 1.40 -6.88
CA THR A 74 -11.35 1.87 -5.85
C THR A 74 -10.64 2.02 -4.49
N PRO A 75 -11.24 2.74 -3.51
CA PRO A 75 -10.65 2.85 -2.18
C PRO A 75 -10.43 1.48 -1.54
N ALA A 76 -9.25 1.28 -0.95
CA ALA A 76 -8.92 0.02 -0.27
C ALA A 76 -9.88 -0.27 0.90
N VAL A 77 -10.27 -1.54 1.02
CA VAL A 77 -11.04 -2.07 2.15
C VAL A 77 -10.12 -2.32 3.33
N HIS A 78 -8.89 -2.78 3.08
CA HIS A 78 -7.94 -3.06 4.14
C HIS A 78 -7.38 -1.76 4.75
N PRO A 79 -7.24 -1.64 6.08
CA PRO A 79 -6.72 -0.43 6.74
C PRO A 79 -5.32 -0.02 6.27
N TRP A 80 -4.51 -0.99 5.88
CA TRP A 80 -3.15 -0.80 5.34
C TRP A 80 -3.09 -0.95 3.81
N GLY A 81 -4.23 -1.16 3.16
CA GLY A 81 -4.32 -1.25 1.71
C GLY A 81 -4.19 0.12 1.07
N ILE A 82 -3.46 0.17 -0.04
CA ILE A 82 -3.26 1.41 -0.79
C ILE A 82 -4.47 1.67 -1.69
N ALA A 83 -4.90 0.68 -2.47
CA ALA A 83 -6.13 0.74 -3.26
C ALA A 83 -6.62 -0.68 -3.56
N THR A 84 -7.91 -0.83 -3.87
CA THR A 84 -8.40 -2.06 -4.48
C THR A 84 -8.26 -1.96 -5.98
N LEU A 85 -7.45 -2.86 -6.55
CA LEU A 85 -7.25 -3.02 -7.98
C LEU A 85 -8.13 -4.17 -8.45
N GLU A 86 -9.00 -3.94 -9.42
CA GLU A 86 -9.96 -4.93 -9.88
C GLU A 86 -9.98 -5.05 -11.41
N THR A 87 -10.01 -6.29 -11.91
CA THR A 87 -10.30 -6.56 -13.33
C THR A 87 -10.98 -7.92 -13.47
N ALA A 88 -11.96 -8.03 -14.37
CA ALA A 88 -12.67 -9.28 -14.68
C ALA A 88 -13.16 -10.08 -13.45
N GLY A 89 -13.62 -9.38 -12.40
CA GLY A 89 -14.11 -10.01 -11.17
C GLY A 89 -13.03 -10.52 -10.20
N ARG A 90 -11.75 -10.25 -10.48
CA ARG A 90 -10.62 -10.48 -9.56
C ARG A 90 -10.23 -9.15 -8.92
N ALA A 91 -10.00 -9.15 -7.62
CA ALA A 91 -9.57 -7.98 -6.86
C ALA A 91 -8.29 -8.27 -6.07
N CYS A 92 -7.44 -7.26 -5.93
CA CYS A 92 -6.22 -7.32 -5.13
C CYS A 92 -5.91 -5.98 -4.48
N GLU A 93 -5.34 -6.01 -3.28
CA GLU A 93 -4.88 -4.82 -2.56
C GLU A 93 -3.38 -4.92 -2.27
N PRO A 94 -2.54 -4.05 -2.86
CA PRO A 94 -1.17 -3.87 -2.39
C PRO A 94 -1.21 -3.24 -0.99
N LEU A 95 -0.49 -3.86 -0.05
CA LEU A 95 -0.48 -3.49 1.37
C LEU A 95 0.81 -2.76 1.74
N LEU A 96 0.72 -1.93 2.79
CA LEU A 96 1.87 -1.23 3.39
C LEU A 96 2.46 -1.94 4.61
N CYS A 97 1.84 -3.03 5.03
CA CYS A 97 2.33 -3.85 6.14
C CYS A 97 2.30 -5.33 5.76
N SER A 98 3.17 -6.11 6.40
CA SER A 98 3.15 -7.56 6.26
C SER A 98 1.85 -8.13 6.84
N PRO A 99 1.17 -9.05 6.13
CA PRO A 99 -0.03 -9.71 6.65
C PRO A 99 0.25 -10.55 7.91
N GLU A 100 1.50 -10.93 8.17
CA GLU A 100 1.89 -11.74 9.34
C GLU A 100 1.99 -10.94 10.66
N GLY A 101 1.63 -9.66 10.68
CA GLY A 101 1.70 -8.81 11.87
C GLY A 101 0.40 -8.08 12.21
N LEU A 102 -0.70 -8.45 11.57
CA LEU A 102 -1.99 -7.82 11.82
C LEU A 102 -2.81 -8.67 12.78
N PRO A 103 -3.10 -8.18 14.00
CA PRO A 103 -4.19 -8.77 14.74
C PRO A 103 -5.43 -8.59 13.87
N ALA A 104 -6.00 -9.70 13.41
CA ALA A 104 -7.37 -9.71 12.94
C ALA A 104 -8.20 -8.89 13.94
N PHE A 105 -8.92 -7.88 13.45
CA PHE A 105 -9.79 -7.04 14.26
C PHE A 105 -10.59 -7.85 15.31
N PRO A 106 -10.94 -7.19 16.41
CA PRO A 106 -10.16 -7.16 17.64
C PRO A 106 -10.23 -8.50 18.38
N LYS A 107 -9.10 -9.17 18.57
CA LYS A 107 -8.72 -9.80 19.85
C LYS A 107 -7.33 -10.42 19.69
N THR A 108 -6.52 -10.18 20.72
CA THR A 108 -5.20 -10.76 20.97
C THR A 108 -4.09 -10.35 20.01
N SER A 109 -3.56 -9.16 20.32
CA SER A 109 -2.17 -8.79 20.12
C SER A 109 -1.20 -9.89 20.60
N ASP A 110 -0.26 -10.25 19.75
CA ASP A 110 1.07 -10.75 20.13
C ASP A 110 1.99 -10.39 18.96
N ILE A 111 3.13 -9.70 19.10
CA ILE A 111 4.01 -9.45 20.24
C ILE A 111 4.31 -7.93 20.20
N HIS A 112 3.78 -7.14 21.14
CA HIS A 112 3.85 -5.66 21.22
C HIS A 112 2.94 -4.80 20.31
N GLY A 113 2.00 -5.37 19.57
CA GLY A 113 0.95 -4.59 18.89
C GLY A 113 1.41 -3.61 17.79
N ARG A 114 2.68 -3.65 17.38
CA ARG A 114 3.22 -2.79 16.31
C ARG A 114 3.12 -3.47 14.94
N PRO A 115 2.63 -2.79 13.89
CA PRO A 115 2.60 -3.35 12.55
C PRO A 115 4.03 -3.49 11.99
N ARG A 116 4.31 -4.57 11.26
CA ARG A 116 5.53 -4.66 10.42
C ARG A 116 5.26 -3.89 9.12
N LEU A 117 5.77 -2.67 9.02
CA LEU A 117 5.72 -1.92 7.76
C LEU A 117 6.67 -2.51 6.73
N LEU A 118 6.27 -2.42 5.46
CA LEU A 118 7.06 -2.87 4.32
C LEU A 118 7.97 -1.74 3.83
N SER A 119 9.15 -2.13 3.35
CA SER A 119 10.02 -1.25 2.57
C SER A 119 9.41 -0.90 1.21
N PHE A 120 9.91 0.15 0.56
CA PHE A 120 9.49 0.55 -0.76
C PHE A 120 9.56 -0.61 -1.77
N GLU A 121 10.64 -1.38 -1.77
CA GLU A 121 10.79 -2.55 -2.65
C GLU A 121 9.76 -3.63 -2.36
N GLU A 122 9.47 -3.92 -1.09
CA GLU A 122 8.44 -4.88 -0.71
C GLU A 122 7.03 -4.41 -1.13
N VAL A 123 6.73 -3.12 -1.03
CA VAL A 123 5.47 -2.54 -1.52
C VAL A 123 5.38 -2.66 -3.05
N MET A 124 6.46 -2.37 -3.78
CA MET A 124 6.51 -2.53 -5.24
C MET A 124 6.37 -4.01 -5.66
N ALA A 125 6.92 -4.94 -4.88
CA ALA A 125 6.70 -6.38 -5.08
C ALA A 125 5.24 -6.77 -4.82
N GLY A 126 4.59 -6.16 -3.83
CA GLY A 126 3.14 -6.31 -3.57
C GLY A 126 2.29 -5.84 -4.75
N TYR A 127 2.59 -4.67 -5.32
CA TYR A 127 1.95 -4.21 -6.56
C TYR A 127 2.15 -5.20 -7.71
N SER A 128 3.38 -5.66 -7.92
CA SER A 128 3.70 -6.60 -9.00
C SER A 128 2.94 -7.92 -8.85
N THR A 129 2.80 -8.41 -7.62
CA THR A 129 2.01 -9.61 -7.30
C THR A 129 0.53 -9.41 -7.60
N CYS A 130 -0.04 -8.25 -7.21
CA CYS A 130 -1.41 -7.90 -7.56
C CYS A 130 -1.61 -7.79 -9.07
N LEU A 131 -0.73 -7.07 -9.78
CA LEU A 131 -0.86 -6.95 -11.23
C LEU A 131 -0.72 -8.30 -11.93
N ALA A 132 0.17 -9.18 -11.46
CA ALA A 132 0.31 -10.53 -12.00
C ALA A 132 -0.96 -11.37 -11.81
N SER A 133 -1.65 -11.25 -10.68
CA SER A 133 -2.90 -11.98 -10.43
C SER A 133 -4.09 -11.43 -11.22
N LEU A 134 -4.05 -10.15 -11.62
CA LEU A 134 -5.08 -9.46 -12.37
C LEU A 134 -4.90 -9.56 -13.89
N LEU A 135 -3.65 -9.52 -14.38
CA LEU A 135 -3.31 -9.50 -15.80
C LEU A 135 -2.82 -10.85 -16.35
N GLY A 136 -2.44 -11.78 -15.47
CA GLY A 136 -2.19 -13.19 -15.81
C GLY A 136 -3.48 -13.97 -16.03
#